data_AF-W7YJJ2-F1
#
_entry.id   AF-W7YJJ2-F1
#
_cell.length_a   1.000
_cell.length_b   1.000
_cell.length_c   1.000
_cell.angle_alpha   90.00
_cell.angle_beta   90.00
_cell.angle_gamma   90.00
#
_symmetry.space_group_name_H-M   'P 1'
#
loop_
_entity.id
_entity.type
_entity.pdbx_description
1 polymer ?
#
loop_
_entity_poly.entity_id
_entity_poly.type
_entity_poly.pdbx_seq_one_letter_code
_entity_poly.pdbx_strand_id
1 'polypeptide(L)'
;MKNELYDLVLRAQNGDNDALQEILTIISPKIRFARTQIKPDRQDDLEQNILETLIRKIMTYDLNQTPDFSAFCRQKSKNVK
;
A
#
# COMPACT_ATOMS: atom_id res chain seq x y z
N MET A 1 -13.17 -8.06 -15.07
CA MET A 1 -12.19 -8.68 -14.15
C MET A 1 -11.76 -7.59 -13.19
N LYS A 2 -11.81 -7.80 -11.87
CA LYS A 2 -11.20 -6.86 -10.92
C LYS A 2 -9.70 -6.86 -11.21
N ASN A 3 -9.09 -5.69 -11.40
CA ASN A 3 -7.64 -5.60 -11.50
C ASN A 3 -7.07 -6.09 -10.16
N GLU A 4 -6.14 -7.04 -10.18
CA GLU A 4 -5.51 -7.48 -8.94
C GLU A 4 -4.62 -6.36 -8.40
N LEU A 5 -4.40 -6.34 -7.09
CA LEU A 5 -3.61 -5.28 -6.44
C LEU A 5 -2.20 -5.17 -7.06
N TYR A 6 -1.60 -6.30 -7.44
CA TYR A 6 -0.32 -6.34 -8.11
C TYR A 6 -0.34 -5.55 -9.44
N ASP A 7 -1.34 -5.81 -10.29
CA ASP A 7 -1.47 -5.14 -11.59
C ASP A 7 -1.71 -3.64 -11.42
N LEU A 8 -2.50 -3.26 -10.43
CA LEU A 8 -2.75 -1.85 -10.10
C LEU A 8 -1.47 -1.15 -9.64
N VAL A 9 -0.66 -1.78 -8.80
CA VAL A 9 0.62 -1.21 -8.34
C VAL A 9 1.58 -1.09 -9.52
N LEU A 10 1.69 -2.13 -10.36
CA LEU A 10 2.54 -2.10 -11.54
C LEU A 10 2.13 -0.97 -12.52
N ARG A 11 0.84 -0.81 -12.79
CA ARG A 11 0.32 0.27 -13.64
C ARG A 11 0.58 1.65 -13.03
N ALA A 12 0.29 1.81 -11.74
CA ALA A 12 0.53 3.07 -11.03
C ALA A 12 2.01 3.49 -11.07
N GLN A 13 2.93 2.53 -10.85
CA GLN A 13 4.37 2.77 -10.95
C GLN A 13 4.83 3.16 -12.37
N ASN A 14 4.09 2.75 -13.40
CA ASN A 14 4.33 3.13 -14.80
C ASN A 14 3.64 4.44 -15.23
N GLY A 15 3.04 5.18 -14.29
CA GLY A 15 2.43 6.50 -14.54
C GLY A 15 0.92 6.48 -14.78
N ASP A 16 0.24 5.35 -14.57
CA ASP A 16 -1.22 5.25 -14.64
C ASP A 16 -1.86 5.81 -13.37
N ASN A 17 -2.25 7.09 -13.41
CA ASN A 17 -2.89 7.78 -12.29
C ASN A 17 -4.26 7.18 -11.93
N ASP A 18 -4.97 6.58 -12.90
CA ASP A 18 -6.27 5.95 -12.63
C ASP A 18 -6.09 4.68 -11.81
N ALA A 19 -5.04 3.91 -12.09
CA ALA A 19 -4.67 2.74 -11.29
C ALA A 19 -4.29 3.13 -9.85
N LEU A 20 -3.54 4.23 -9.67
CA LEU A 20 -3.24 4.77 -8.35
C LEU A 20 -4.52 5.16 -7.60
N GLN A 21 -5.42 5.87 -8.27
CA GLN A 21 -6.69 6.29 -7.69
C GLN A 21 -7.59 5.10 -7.31
N GLU A 22 -7.57 4.02 -8.10
CA GLU A 22 -8.28 2.78 -7.79
C GLU A 22 -7.75 2.14 -6.50
N ILE A 23 -6.42 2.07 -6.32
CA ILE A 23 -5.79 1.57 -5.09
C ILE A 23 -6.22 2.41 -3.88
N LEU A 24 -6.14 3.74 -3.99
CA LEU A 24 -6.54 4.66 -2.92
C LEU A 24 -8.03 4.50 -2.58
N THR A 25 -8.88 4.29 -3.57
CA THR A 25 -10.32 4.06 -3.38
C THR A 25 -10.59 2.76 -2.62
N ILE A 26 -9.85 1.68 -2.92
CA ILE A 26 -9.96 0.40 -2.20
C ILE A 26 -9.58 0.56 -0.72
N ILE A 27 -8.57 1.37 -0.41
CA ILE A 27 -8.01 1.50 0.94
C ILE A 27 -8.73 2.58 1.77
N SER A 28 -9.32 3.59 1.10
CA SER A 28 -10.01 4.73 1.72
C SER A 28 -10.97 4.36 2.85
N PRO A 29 -11.86 3.34 2.74
CA PRO A 29 -12.77 2.99 3.83
C PRO A 29 -12.06 2.68 5.16
N LYS A 30 -10.88 2.04 5.11
CA LYS A 30 -10.08 1.73 6.31
C LYS A 30 -9.43 2.97 6.90
N ILE A 31 -8.93 3.88 6.05
CA ILE A 31 -8.35 5.15 6.48
C ILE A 31 -9.41 6.01 7.16
N ARG A 32 -10.59 6.10 6.53
CA ARG A 32 -11.73 6.85 7.08
C ARG A 32 -12.18 6.31 8.43
N PHE A 33 -12.13 5.00 8.63
CA PHE A 33 -12.40 4.39 9.93
C PHE A 33 -11.30 4.71 10.97
N ALA A 34 -10.03 4.60 10.61
CA ALA A 34 -8.93 4.93 11.53
C ALA A 34 -8.98 6.40 11.99
N ARG A 35 -9.33 7.30 11.08
CA ARG A 35 -9.55 8.73 11.33
C ARG A 35 -10.57 8.98 12.45
N THR A 36 -11.68 8.22 12.52
CA THR A 36 -12.71 8.50 13.55
C THR A 36 -12.26 8.19 14.97
N GLN A 37 -11.14 7.48 15.14
CA GLN A 37 -10.58 7.11 16.44
C GLN A 37 -9.70 8.21 17.06
N ILE A 38 -9.49 9.33 16.36
CA ILE A 38 -8.67 10.46 16.83
C ILE A 38 -9.50 11.75 16.93
N LYS A 39 -8.92 12.75 17.61
CA LYS A 39 -9.59 14.05 17.85
C LYS A 39 -9.95 14.76 16.53
N PRO A 40 -11.14 15.39 16.43
CA PRO A 40 -11.62 16.02 15.19
C PRO A 40 -10.64 17.00 14.54
N ASP A 41 -9.91 17.77 15.33
CA ASP A 41 -8.91 18.75 14.88
C ASP A 41 -7.70 18.12 14.17
N ARG A 42 -7.50 16.81 14.29
CA ARG A 42 -6.38 16.07 13.69
C ARG A 42 -6.81 15.05 12.64
N GLN A 43 -8.11 14.93 12.38
CA GLN A 43 -8.68 13.89 11.54
C GLN A 43 -8.22 14.00 10.09
N ASP A 44 -8.28 15.21 9.53
CA ASP A 44 -7.91 15.47 8.14
C ASP A 44 -6.39 15.37 7.96
N ASP A 45 -5.61 15.90 8.91
CA ASP A 45 -4.15 15.77 8.93
C ASP A 45 -3.70 14.30 8.94
N LEU A 46 -4.34 13.45 9.75
CA LEU A 46 -4.01 12.02 9.80
C LEU A 46 -4.35 11.33 8.47
N GLU A 47 -5.51 11.62 7.90
CA GLU A 47 -5.91 11.05 6.60
C GLU A 47 -4.91 11.43 5.52
N GLN A 48 -4.55 12.72 5.41
CA GLN A 48 -3.56 13.19 4.46
C GLN A 48 -2.21 12.50 4.65
N ASN A 49 -1.69 12.44 5.89
CA ASN A 49 -0.43 11.78 6.18
C ASN A 49 -0.42 10.29 5.78
N ILE A 50 -1.52 9.58 6.01
CA ILE A 50 -1.65 8.18 5.62
C ILE A 50 -1.67 8.06 4.09
N LEU A 51 -2.43 8.90 3.40
CA LEU A 51 -2.51 8.89 1.93
C LEU A 51 -1.15 9.19 1.29
N GLU A 52 -0.44 10.23 1.74
CA GLU A 52 0.90 10.58 1.24
C GLU A 52 1.91 9.44 1.47
N THR A 53 1.87 8.83 2.66
CA THR A 53 2.74 7.70 2.98
C THR A 53 2.43 6.51 2.08
N LEU A 54 1.15 6.23 1.85
CA LEU A 54 0.71 5.13 1.00
C LEU A 54 1.12 5.34 -0.46
N ILE A 55 0.92 6.54 -1.01
CA ILE A 55 1.36 6.89 -2.37
C ILE A 55 2.88 6.70 -2.48
N ARG A 56 3.65 7.24 -1.55
CA ARG A 56 5.11 7.08 -1.54
C ARG A 56 5.51 5.62 -1.49
N LYS A 57 4.85 4.80 -0.66
CA LYS A 57 5.12 3.36 -0.57
C LYS A 57 4.76 2.64 -1.87
N ILE A 58 3.61 2.91 -2.48
CA ILE A 58 3.24 2.34 -3.78
C ILE A 58 4.31 2.65 -4.83
N MET A 59 4.76 3.91 -4.92
CA MET A 59 5.74 4.32 -5.94
C MET A 59 7.15 3.78 -5.70
N THR A 60 7.51 3.48 -4.45
CA THR A 60 8.87 3.04 -4.08
C THR A 60 8.97 1.54 -3.79
N TYR A 61 7.85 0.82 -3.81
CA TYR A 61 7.82 -0.60 -3.52
C TYR A 61 8.50 -1.41 -4.63
N ASP A 62 9.47 -2.24 -4.26
CA ASP A 62 10.16 -3.10 -5.22
C ASP A 62 9.35 -4.38 -5.49
N LEU A 63 8.65 -4.40 -6.63
CA LEU A 63 7.91 -5.58 -7.09
C LEU A 63 8.83 -6.75 -7.50
N ASN A 64 10.09 -6.51 -7.84
CA ASN A 64 11.02 -7.51 -8.36
C ASN A 64 11.82 -8.22 -7.26
N GLN A 65 12.08 -7.55 -6.14
CA GLN A 65 12.85 -8.11 -5.02
C GLN A 65 12.00 -8.63 -3.86
N THR A 66 10.67 -8.62 -4.00
CA THR A 66 9.79 -9.20 -2.98
C THR A 66 9.95 -10.72 -2.99
N PRO A 67 10.49 -11.35 -1.91
CA PRO A 67 10.62 -12.79 -1.87
C PRO A 67 9.23 -13.42 -1.92
N ASP A 68 9.04 -14.37 -2.84
CA ASP A 68 7.85 -15.20 -2.82
C ASP A 68 7.72 -15.94 -1.47
N PHE A 69 6.53 -16.45 -1.18
CA PHE A 69 6.27 -17.13 0.10
C PHE A 69 7.30 -18.22 0.43
N SER A 70 7.75 -18.96 -0.59
CA SER A 70 8.75 -20.02 -0.43
C SER A 70 10.14 -19.45 -0.15
N ALA A 71 10.53 -18.38 -0.84
CA ALA A 71 11.77 -17.65 -0.65
C ALA A 71 11.84 -16.99 0.74
N PHE A 72 10.71 -16.44 1.21
CA PHE A 72 10.58 -15.89 2.55
C PHE A 72 10.79 -16.95 3.64
N CYS A 73 10.09 -18.09 3.52
CA CYS A 73 10.25 -19.22 4.44
C CYS A 73 11.70 -19.74 4.46
N ARG A 74 12.35 -19.86 3.29
CA ARG A 74 13.76 -20.26 3.18
C ARG A 74 14.72 -19.26 3.83
N GLN A 75 14.48 -17.96 3.70
CA GLN A 75 15.29 -16.94 4.39
C GLN A 75 15.13 -17.02 5.91
N LYS A 76 13.91 -17.22 6.41
CA LYS A 76 13.66 -17.35 7.85
C LYS A 76 14.37 -18.56 8.47
N SER A 77 14.37 -19.70 7.79
CA SER A 77 15.05 -20.92 8.27
C SER A 77 16.58 -20.81 8.27
N LYS A 78 17.17 -19.91 7.47
CA LYS A 78 18.64 -19.68 7.43
C LYS A 78 19.15 -18.76 8.53
N ASN A 79 18.28 -17.92 9.11
CA ASN A 79 18.61 -16.98 10.18
C ASN A 79 18.43 -17.57 11.60
N VAL A 80 18.16 -18.86 11.71
CA VAL A 80 18.19 -19.62 12.97
C VAL A 80 19.50 -20.41 12.99
N LYS A 81 20.61 -19.74 13.32
CA LYS A 81 21.87 -20.34 13.74
C LYS A 81 22.50 -19.46 14.82
#